data_AF-A0A5C6M1P5-F1
#
_entry.id   AF-A0A5C6M1P5-F1
#
_cell.length_a   1.000
_cell.length_b   1.000
_cell.length_c   1.000
_cell.angle_alpha   90.00
_cell.angle_beta   90.00
_cell.angle_gamma   90.00
#
_symmetry.space_group_name_H-M   'P 1'
#
loop_
_entity.id
_entity.type
_entity.pdbx_description
1 polymer ?
#
loop_
_entity_poly.entity_id
_entity_poly.type
_entity_poly.pdbx_seq_one_letter_code
_entity_poly.pdbx_strand_id
1 'polypeptide(L)'
;MKSGVVQYDLANQDRIIRGRMPTLDIIHDRFIRLFRVTLSNALRKMANLSVNSTGPLKFSEFMNSLPLPTCPNILRLDPLRGAAVMFIESKLLYALVDSFFGGGLVSYVGSAGVSKASGEV
;
A
#
# COMPACT_ATOMS: atom_id res chain seq x y z
N MET A 1 34.33 10.67 -34.45
CA MET A 1 33.06 10.64 -33.67
C MET A 1 32.48 9.23 -33.75
N LYS A 2 32.29 8.53 -32.62
CA LYS A 2 31.51 7.28 -32.60
C LYS A 2 30.09 7.61 -32.15
N SER A 3 29.14 7.55 -33.08
CA SER A 3 27.71 7.63 -32.76
C SER A 3 27.33 6.39 -31.98
N GLY A 4 26.92 6.56 -30.72
CA GLY A 4 26.48 5.45 -29.87
C GLY A 4 25.10 4.99 -30.30
N VAL A 5 25.00 3.81 -30.92
CA VAL A 5 23.71 3.17 -31.19
C VAL A 5 23.10 2.73 -29.87
N VAL A 6 22.08 3.45 -29.41
CA VAL A 6 21.27 3.05 -28.26
C VAL A 6 20.39 1.88 -28.72
N GLN A 7 20.56 0.70 -28.12
CA GLN A 7 19.62 -0.40 -28.36
C GLN A 7 18.23 -0.01 -27.86
N TYR A 8 17.25 -0.05 -28.76
CA TYR A 8 15.87 0.25 -28.46
C TYR A 8 15.16 -1.03 -28.02
N ASP A 9 14.89 -1.15 -26.71
CA ASP A 9 14.14 -2.27 -26.15
C ASP A 9 12.65 -2.14 -26.47
N LEU A 10 12.18 -2.97 -27.41
CA LEU A 10 10.78 -3.06 -27.83
C LEU A 10 9.88 -3.79 -26.81
N ALA A 11 10.45 -4.56 -25.88
CA ALA A 11 9.70 -5.25 -24.82
C ALA A 11 9.40 -4.28 -23.65
N ASN A 12 10.36 -3.41 -23.29
CA ASN A 12 10.10 -2.25 -22.45
C ASN A 12 9.62 -1.05 -23.26
N GLN A 13 8.50 -1.20 -23.98
CA GLN A 13 7.68 -0.03 -24.30
C GLN A 13 7.11 0.55 -23.01
N ASP A 14 7.92 1.42 -22.39
CA ASP A 14 7.51 2.40 -21.41
C ASP A 14 6.49 3.34 -22.05
N ARG A 15 5.26 2.86 -22.21
CA ARG A 15 4.03 3.66 -22.39
C ARG A 15 3.70 4.38 -21.08
N ILE A 16 4.74 4.84 -20.39
CA ILE A 16 4.66 5.71 -19.24
C ILE A 16 4.08 7.02 -19.78
N ILE A 17 2.88 7.31 -19.31
CA ILE A 17 2.39 8.68 -19.25
C ILE A 17 3.38 9.40 -18.33
N ARG A 18 4.48 9.94 -18.89
CA ARG A 18 5.55 10.62 -18.13
C ARG A 18 5.12 11.98 -17.59
N GLY A 19 3.87 12.36 -17.80
CA GLY A 19 3.20 13.40 -17.02
C GLY A 19 2.82 12.86 -15.65
N ARG A 20 3.09 13.65 -14.60
CA ARG A 20 2.39 13.48 -13.31
C ARG A 20 0.88 13.49 -13.57
N MET A 21 0.10 12.81 -12.73
CA MET A 21 -1.37 12.78 -12.84
C MET A 21 -1.98 13.69 -11.75
N PRO A 22 -1.82 15.03 -11.81
CA PRO A 22 -2.16 15.93 -10.71
C PRO A 22 -3.62 15.82 -10.25
N THR A 23 -4.55 15.54 -11.19
CA THR A 23 -5.96 15.28 -10.85
C THR A 23 -6.12 14.00 -10.02
N LEU A 24 -5.38 12.93 -10.34
CA LEU A 24 -5.40 11.69 -9.57
C LEU A 24 -4.71 11.89 -8.21
N ASP A 25 -3.64 12.66 -8.14
CA ASP A 25 -2.95 13.02 -6.89
C ASP A 25 -3.91 13.77 -5.93
N ILE A 26 -4.68 14.73 -6.45
CA ILE A 26 -5.72 15.47 -5.71
C ILE A 26 -6.87 14.53 -5.26
N ILE A 27 -7.31 13.63 -6.14
CA ILE A 27 -8.36 12.63 -5.81
C ILE A 27 -7.87 11.68 -4.71
N HIS A 28 -6.61 11.24 -4.78
CA HIS A 28 -5.99 10.34 -3.81
C HIS A 28 -5.85 11.02 -2.44
N ASP A 29 -5.35 12.26 -2.37
CA ASP A 29 -5.28 13.02 -1.12
C ASP A 29 -6.68 13.22 -0.48
N ARG A 30 -7.69 13.57 -1.29
CA ARG A 30 -9.09 13.63 -0.81
C ARG A 30 -9.60 12.27 -0.33
N PHE A 31 -9.30 11.20 -1.06
CA PHE A 31 -9.68 9.83 -0.68
C PHE A 31 -9.09 9.45 0.68
N ILE A 32 -7.80 9.70 0.92
CA ILE A 32 -7.12 9.39 2.19
C ILE A 32 -7.75 10.14 3.37
N ARG A 33 -8.05 11.44 3.20
CA ARG A 33 -8.70 12.26 4.24
C ARG A 33 -10.06 11.69 4.62
N LEU A 34 -10.89 11.35 3.64
CA LEU A 34 -12.21 10.75 3.87
C LEU A 34 -12.10 9.34 4.46
N PHE A 35 -11.22 8.50 3.92
CA PHE A 35 -10.98 7.14 4.38
C PHE A 35 -10.51 7.11 5.83
N ARG A 36 -9.63 8.03 6.26
CA ARG A 36 -9.21 8.16 7.67
C ARG A 36 -10.37 8.45 8.61
N VAL A 37 -11.27 9.37 8.23
CA VAL A 37 -12.44 9.73 9.05
C VAL A 37 -13.42 8.55 9.12
N THR A 38 -13.77 7.96 7.98
CA THR A 38 -14.66 6.79 7.91
C THR A 38 -14.10 5.60 8.70
N LEU A 39 -12.81 5.30 8.56
CA LEU A 39 -12.16 4.20 9.29
C LEU A 39 -12.12 4.46 10.80
N SER A 40 -11.81 5.69 11.23
CA SER A 40 -11.80 6.05 12.66
C SER A 40 -13.20 5.92 13.28
N ASN A 41 -14.24 6.35 12.55
CA ASN A 41 -15.63 6.22 12.97
C ASN A 41 -16.06 4.74 13.03
N ALA A 42 -15.69 3.93 12.03
CA ALA A 42 -16.00 2.51 11.97
C ALA A 42 -15.33 1.69 13.10
N LEU A 43 -14.07 1.98 13.42
CA LEU A 43 -13.31 1.31 14.49
C LEU A 43 -13.59 1.89 15.89
N ARG A 44 -14.33 2.99 15.99
CA ARG A 44 -14.57 3.77 17.22
C ARG A 44 -13.28 4.15 17.97
N LYS A 45 -12.17 4.29 17.23
CA LYS A 45 -10.80 4.57 17.71
C LYS A 45 -10.13 5.55 16.73
N MET A 46 -9.22 6.40 17.22
CA MET A 46 -8.52 7.35 16.35
C MET A 46 -7.51 6.62 15.44
N ALA A 47 -7.81 6.51 14.14
CA ALA A 47 -6.88 5.94 13.17
C ALA A 47 -5.94 7.02 12.63
N ASN A 48 -4.63 6.77 12.74
CA ASN A 48 -3.60 7.60 12.13
C ASN A 48 -3.16 6.97 10.81
N LEU A 49 -3.46 7.65 9.70
CA LEU A 49 -3.04 7.25 8.36
C LEU A 49 -2.06 8.28 7.79
N SER A 50 -0.94 7.79 7.27
CA SER A 50 0.11 8.58 6.61
C SER A 50 0.39 7.99 5.22
N VAL A 51 0.78 8.85 4.28
CA VAL A 51 1.12 8.45 2.91
C VAL A 51 2.65 8.39 2.80
N ASN A 52 3.18 7.22 2.42
CA ASN A 52 4.63 7.04 2.35
C ASN A 52 5.22 7.44 1.00
N SER A 53 4.51 7.15 -0.10
CA SER A 53 4.93 7.50 -1.47
C SER A 53 3.73 7.50 -2.42
N THR A 54 3.79 8.36 -3.45
CA THR A 54 2.83 8.42 -4.55
C THR A 54 3.58 8.59 -5.86
N GLY A 55 3.41 7.66 -6.79
CA GLY A 55 4.03 7.74 -8.12
C GLY A 55 3.68 6.54 -9.00
N PRO A 56 3.95 6.63 -10.32
CA PRO A 56 3.78 5.50 -11.23
C PRO A 56 4.83 4.43 -10.95
N LEU A 57 4.40 3.17 -10.87
CA LEU A 57 5.25 1.98 -10.70
C LEU A 57 4.78 0.89 -11.68
N LYS A 58 5.68 0.07 -12.24
CA LYS A 58 5.24 -1.02 -13.13
C LYS A 58 4.50 -2.07 -12.29
N PHE A 59 3.37 -2.56 -12.81
CA PHE A 59 2.57 -3.56 -12.10
C PHE A 59 3.35 -4.83 -11.75
N SER A 60 4.27 -5.27 -12.63
CA SER A 60 5.17 -6.41 -12.35
C SER A 60 6.11 -6.14 -11.18
N GLU A 61 6.73 -4.96 -11.12
CA GLU A 61 7.61 -4.55 -10.01
C GLU A 61 6.83 -4.47 -8.71
N PHE A 62 5.63 -3.88 -8.73
CA PHE A 62 4.73 -3.83 -7.59
C PHE A 62 4.34 -5.22 -7.09
N MET A 63 3.90 -6.12 -7.97
CA MET A 63 3.51 -7.49 -7.60
C MET A 63 4.65 -8.28 -6.97
N ASN A 64 5.88 -8.12 -7.47
CA ASN A 64 7.07 -8.76 -6.89
C ASN A 64 7.51 -8.14 -5.55
N SER A 65 7.04 -6.94 -5.21
CA SER A 65 7.34 -6.26 -3.93
C SER A 65 6.37 -6.59 -2.79
N LEU A 66 5.24 -7.25 -3.08
CA LEU A 66 4.19 -7.52 -2.10
C LEU A 66 4.59 -8.63 -1.11
N PRO A 67 4.44 -8.42 0.20
CA PRO A 67 4.60 -9.50 1.17
C PRO A 67 3.46 -10.50 1.02
N LEU A 68 3.77 -11.80 1.00
CA LEU A 68 2.77 -12.87 1.06
C LEU A 68 2.52 -13.27 2.53
N PRO A 69 1.26 -13.47 2.96
CA PRO A 69 0.02 -13.28 2.21
C PRO A 69 -0.47 -11.82 2.19
N THR A 70 -1.14 -11.44 1.09
CA THR A 70 -1.79 -10.14 0.89
C THR A 70 -3.18 -10.36 0.29
N CYS A 71 -4.14 -9.51 0.66
CA CYS A 71 -5.53 -9.54 0.19
C CYS A 71 -5.76 -8.45 -0.86
N PRO A 72 -5.87 -8.79 -2.16
CA PRO A 72 -6.23 -7.84 -3.22
C PRO A 72 -7.74 -7.58 -3.24
N ASN A 73 -8.12 -6.32 -3.35
CA ASN A 73 -9.51 -5.86 -3.45
C ASN A 73 -9.67 -5.03 -4.73
N ILE A 74 -10.58 -5.44 -5.63
CA ILE A 74 -10.83 -4.71 -6.88
C ILE A 74 -11.96 -3.71 -6.64
N LEU A 75 -11.67 -2.43 -6.85
CA LEU A 75 -12.58 -1.32 -6.64
C LEU A 75 -12.95 -0.69 -7.98
N ARG A 76 -14.26 -0.52 -8.24
CA ARG A 76 -14.76 0.33 -9.32
C ARG A 76 -15.06 1.71 -8.72
N LEU A 77 -14.55 2.75 -9.36
CA LEU A 77 -14.60 4.13 -8.85
C LEU A 77 -15.29 5.00 -9.88
N ASP A 78 -16.62 5.07 -9.89
CA ASP A 78 -17.30 6.02 -10.77
C ASP A 78 -16.96 7.47 -10.35
N PRO A 79 -16.58 8.38 -11.29
CA PRO A 79 -16.64 8.28 -12.75
C PRO A 79 -15.31 7.90 -13.45
N LEU A 80 -14.29 7.41 -12.72
CA LEU A 80 -13.00 7.02 -13.30
C LEU A 80 -13.15 5.77 -14.16
N ARG A 81 -12.61 5.82 -15.38
CA ARG A 81 -12.65 4.68 -16.32
C ARG A 81 -11.64 3.62 -15.89
N GLY A 82 -12.14 2.44 -15.53
CA GLY A 82 -11.34 1.25 -15.22
C GLY A 82 -11.65 0.68 -13.84
N ALA A 83 -10.73 -0.13 -13.32
CA ALA A 83 -10.76 -0.63 -11.95
C ALA A 83 -9.46 -0.23 -11.23
N ALA A 84 -9.58 0.20 -9.98
CA ALA A 84 -8.47 0.30 -9.06
C ALA A 84 -8.29 -1.03 -8.32
N VAL A 85 -7.07 -1.33 -7.87
CA VAL A 85 -6.81 -2.48 -7.01
C VAL A 85 -6.13 -1.98 -5.74
N MET A 86 -6.73 -2.33 -4.59
CA MET A 86 -6.20 -2.02 -3.27
C MET A 86 -5.67 -3.32 -2.65
N PHE A 87 -4.42 -3.28 -2.19
CA PHE A 87 -3.76 -4.41 -1.55
C PHE A 87 -3.66 -4.14 -0.05
N ILE A 88 -4.11 -5.09 0.77
CA ILE A 88 -4.06 -5.00 2.24
C ILE A 88 -3.27 -6.21 2.74
N GLU A 89 -2.21 -5.98 3.53
CA GLU A 89 -1.47 -7.07 4.18
C GLU A 89 -2.41 -7.84 5.12
N SER A 90 -2.39 -9.18 5.09
CA SER A 90 -3.31 -9.98 5.89
C SER A 90 -3.20 -9.70 7.39
N LYS A 91 -2.02 -9.34 7.92
CA LYS A 91 -1.85 -8.94 9.34
C LYS A 91 -2.70 -7.72 9.69
N LEU A 92 -2.70 -6.71 8.82
CA LEU A 92 -3.53 -5.51 9.01
C LEU A 92 -5.02 -5.85 8.89
N LEU A 93 -5.39 -6.73 7.96
CA LEU A 93 -6.78 -7.19 7.83
C LEU A 93 -7.28 -7.87 9.11
N TYR A 94 -6.50 -8.78 9.70
CA TYR A 94 -6.87 -9.43 10.97
C TYR A 94 -7.02 -8.43 12.12
N ALA A 95 -6.09 -7.48 12.26
CA ALA A 95 -6.18 -6.43 13.28
C ALA A 95 -7.39 -5.49 13.09
N LEU A 96 -7.76 -5.21 11.83
CA LEU A 96 -8.96 -4.42 11.51
C LEU A 96 -10.25 -5.17 11.86
N VAL A 97 -10.34 -6.46 11.50
CA VAL A 97 -11.50 -7.31 11.82
C VAL A 97 -11.67 -7.43 13.34
N ASP A 98 -10.60 -7.76 14.06
CA ASP A 98 -10.59 -7.89 15.52
C ASP A 98 -11.05 -6.58 16.19
N SER A 99 -10.47 -5.45 15.81
CA SER A 99 -10.88 -4.15 16.35
C SER A 99 -12.28 -3.70 15.93
N PHE A 100 -12.88 -4.23 14.87
CA PHE A 100 -14.25 -3.93 14.44
C PHE A 100 -15.28 -4.68 15.30
N PHE A 101 -14.99 -5.93 15.68
CA PHE A 101 -15.84 -6.75 16.55
C PHE A 101 -15.65 -6.46 18.05
N GLY A 102 -14.88 -5.43 18.41
CA GLY A 102 -14.63 -5.05 19.81
C GLY A 102 -13.47 -5.80 20.48
N GLY A 103 -12.69 -6.56 19.72
CA GLY A 103 -11.44 -7.15 20.16
C GLY A 103 -10.45 -6.10 20.66
N GLY A 104 -9.77 -6.46 21.76
CA GLY A 104 -8.55 -5.77 22.18
C GLY A 104 -7.41 -6.22 21.27
N LEU A 105 -6.58 -5.26 20.83
CA LEU A 105 -5.49 -5.47 19.87
C LEU A 105 -4.45 -6.47 20.44
N VAL A 106 -4.72 -7.77 20.31
CA VAL A 106 -3.78 -8.82 20.71
C VAL A 106 -2.62 -8.73 19.74
N SER A 107 -1.48 -8.28 20.25
CA SER A 107 -0.26 -8.18 19.47
C SER A 107 0.11 -9.55 18.91
N TYR A 108 -0.06 -9.75 17.60
CA TYR A 108 0.52 -10.87 16.83
C TYR A 108 2.05 -10.77 16.72
N VAL A 109 2.70 -10.21 17.74
CA VAL A 109 4.13 -10.36 18.00
C VAL A 109 4.29 -11.75 18.60
N GLY A 110 4.47 -12.74 17.71
CA GLY A 110 4.89 -14.07 18.11
C GLY A 110 6.17 -13.96 18.95
N SER A 111 6.12 -14.56 20.13
CA SER A 111 7.24 -14.67 21.06
C SER A 111 8.36 -15.53 20.47
N ALA A 112 9.22 -14.91 19.67
CA ALA A 112 10.40 -15.53 19.06
C ALA A 112 11.63 -14.61 19.24
N GLY A 113 12.16 -14.56 20.48
CA GLY A 113 13.38 -13.79 20.75
C GLY A 113 13.52 -13.17 22.15
N VAL A 114 13.25 -13.89 23.25
CA VAL A 114 13.60 -13.44 24.62
C VAL A 114 14.34 -14.55 25.37
N SER A 115 15.69 -14.43 25.43
CA SER A 115 16.69 -15.16 26.26
C SER A 115 18.01 -15.24 25.48
N LYS A 116 19.23 -14.90 25.93
CA LYS A 116 19.84 -14.20 27.10
C LYS A 116 21.10 -13.46 26.53
N ALA A 117 21.91 -12.64 27.20
CA ALA A 117 22.07 -12.21 28.61
C ALA A 117 22.12 -10.66 28.65
N SER A 118 22.40 -9.86 29.69
CA SER A 118 23.02 -9.96 31.04
C SER A 118 24.56 -10.06 31.11
N GLY A 119 25.18 -8.91 31.45
CA GLY A 119 26.50 -8.84 32.09
C GLY A 119 27.70 -8.70 31.16
N GLU A 120 28.17 -7.47 30.95
CA GLU A 120 29.59 -7.19 30.72
C GLU A 120 30.00 -5.99 31.59
N VAL A 121 31.29 -5.96 31.96
CA VAL A 121 31.83 -5.34 33.20
C VAL A 121 32.38 -3.94 32.95
#